data_AF-U4KSY9-F1
#
_entry.id   AF-U4KSY9-F1
#
_cell.length_a   1.000
_cell.length_b   1.000
_cell.length_c   1.000
_cell.angle_alpha   90.00
_cell.angle_beta   90.00
_cell.angle_gamma   90.00
#
_symmetry.space_group_name_H-M   'P 1'
#
loop_
_entity.id
_entity.type
_entity.pdbx_description
1 polymer ?
#
loop_
_entity_poly.entity_id
_entity_poly.type
_entity_poly.pdbx_seq_one_letter_code
_entity_poly.pdbx_strand_id
1 'polypeptide(L)' 'MKNKTFRFYFIVTEYLFTMAGLAILGVFIGNRYFPESAYLSAIFGVIGMFIGLIITTSFIVSMIKRENKV' A
#
# COMPACT_ATOMS: atom_id res chain seq x y z
N MET A 1 -4.10 27.43 4.68
CA MET A 1 -3.98 26.34 5.70
C MET A 1 -4.93 25.16 5.46
N LYS A 2 -6.20 25.36 5.12
CA LYS A 2 -7.20 24.27 4.92
C LYS A 2 -6.77 23.18 3.91
N ASN A 3 -6.08 23.55 2.84
CA ASN A 3 -5.71 22.58 1.78
C ASN A 3 -4.56 21.63 2.16
N LYS A 4 -3.68 22.01 3.10
CA LYS A 4 -2.54 21.15 3.48
C LYS A 4 -3.00 19.97 4.35
N THR A 5 -3.92 20.22 5.29
CA THR A 5 -4.50 19.18 6.14
C THR A 5 -5.33 18.18 5.34
N PHE A 6 -6.14 18.66 4.39
CA PHE A 6 -6.93 17.78 3.52
C PHE A 6 -6.05 16.88 2.64
N ARG A 7 -4.96 17.41 2.08
CA ARG A 7 -4.01 16.62 1.29
C ARG A 7 -3.27 15.59 2.12
N PHE A 8 -2.84 15.95 3.32
CA PHE A 8 -2.21 14.99 4.25
C PHE A 8 -3.17 13.86 4.61
N TYR A 9 -4.43 14.18 4.93
CA TYR A 9 -5.45 13.19 5.20
C TYR A 9 -5.69 12.25 4.01
N PHE A 10 -5.77 12.80 2.80
CA PHE A 10 -5.94 12.01 1.57
C PHE A 10 -4.76 11.05 1.35
N ILE A 11 -3.52 11.53 1.49
CA ILE A 11 -2.31 10.72 1.32
C ILE A 11 -2.26 9.58 2.34
N VAL A 12 -2.57 9.85 3.61
CA VAL A 12 -2.60 8.82 4.66
C VAL A 12 -3.69 7.79 4.39
N THR A 13 -4.86 8.24 3.93
CA THR A 13 -5.98 7.36 3.60
C THR A 13 -5.64 6.46 2.41
N GLU A 14 -5.10 7.03 1.33
CA GLU A 14 -4.63 6.29 0.15
C GLU A 14 -3.53 5.29 0.52
N TYR A 15 -2.62 5.66 1.42
CA TYR A 15 -1.58 4.78 1.94
C TYR A 15 -2.15 3.55 2.65
N LEU A 16 -3.08 3.76 3.59
CA LEU A 16 -3.69 2.65 4.33
C LEU A 16 -4.50 1.74 3.39
N PHE A 17 -5.27 2.31 2.45
CA PHE A 17 -6.05 1.52 1.50
C PHE A 17 -5.18 0.77 0.50
N THR A 18 -4.07 1.35 0.04
CA THR A 18 -3.14 0.67 -0.88
C THR A 18 -2.47 -0.52 -0.20
N MET A 19 -1.99 -0.33 1.04
CA MET A 19 -1.40 -1.43 1.83
C MET A 19 -2.42 -2.52 2.13
N ALA A 20 -3.62 -2.17 2.58
CA ALA A 20 -4.69 -3.13 2.87
C ALA A 20 -5.13 -3.87 1.60
N GLY A 21 -5.33 -3.15 0.49
CA GLY A 21 -5.73 -3.72 -0.78
C GLY A 21 -4.71 -4.71 -1.33
N LEU A 22 -3.43 -4.36 -1.31
CA LEU A 22 -2.36 -5.25 -1.77
C LEU A 22 -2.14 -6.44 -0.82
N ALA A 23 -2.35 -6.24 0.49
CA ALA A 23 -2.35 -7.35 1.44
C ALA A 23 -3.47 -8.36 1.14
N ILE A 24 -4.70 -7.89 0.91
CA ILE A 24 -5.84 -8.74 0.54
C ILE A 24 -5.57 -9.46 -0.79
N LEU A 25 -5.03 -8.76 -1.78
CA LEU A 25 -4.64 -9.37 -3.06
C LEU A 25 -3.57 -10.45 -2.87
N GLY A 26 -2.57 -10.20 -2.00
CA GLY A 26 -1.57 -11.19 -1.62
C GLY A 26 -2.19 -12.45 -1.02
N VAL A 27 -3.10 -12.29 -0.04
CA VAL A 27 -3.82 -13.43 0.55
C VAL A 27 -4.65 -14.16 -0.50
N PHE A 28 -5.33 -13.44 -1.39
CA PHE A 28 -6.12 -14.03 -2.46
C PHE A 28 -5.27 -14.87 -3.42
N ILE A 29 -4.12 -14.35 -3.83
CA ILE A 29 -3.14 -15.08 -4.66
C ILE A 29 -2.65 -16.32 -3.90
N GLY A 30 -2.25 -16.17 -2.64
CA GLY A 30 -1.79 -17.29 -1.81
C GLY A 30 -2.83 -18.40 -1.70
N ASN A 31 -4.08 -18.06 -1.42
CA ASN A 31 -5.20 -19.01 -1.36
C ASN A 31 -5.49 -19.68 -2.71
N ARG A 32 -5.24 -18.99 -3.83
CA ARG A 32 -5.47 -19.54 -5.17
C ARG A 32 -4.45 -20.60 -5.56
N TYR A 33 -3.18 -20.41 -5.19
CA TYR A 33 -2.09 -21.32 -5.54
C TYR A 33 -1.79 -22.37 -4.47
N PHE A 34 -2.01 -22.03 -3.19
CA PHE A 34 -1.74 -22.89 -2.04
C PHE A 34 -2.96 -22.97 -1.10
N PRO A 35 -4.11 -23.48 -1.58
CA PRO A 35 -5.37 -23.48 -0.82
C PRO A 35 -5.31 -24.28 0.49
N GLU A 36 -4.40 -25.26 0.58
CA GLU A 36 -4.27 -26.12 1.76
C GLU A 36 -3.37 -25.53 2.86
N SER A 37 -2.64 -24.44 2.56
CA SER A 37 -1.70 -23.83 3.50
C SER A 37 -2.09 -22.40 3.84
N ALA A 38 -2.86 -22.25 4.92
CA ALA A 38 -3.22 -20.95 5.47
C ALA A 38 -1.98 -20.09 5.82
N TYR A 39 -0.88 -20.74 6.22
CA TYR A 39 0.39 -20.07 6.52
C TYR A 39 1.01 -19.43 5.27
N LEU A 40 1.04 -20.14 4.14
CA LEU A 40 1.56 -19.57 2.89
C LEU A 40 0.70 -18.40 2.42
N SER A 41 -0.62 -18.50 2.52
CA SER A 41 -1.52 -17.38 2.18
C SER A 41 -1.29 -16.14 3.04
N ALA A 42 -1.03 -16.32 4.34
CA ALA A 42 -0.65 -15.22 5.22
C ALA A 42 0.68 -14.57 4.80
N ILE A 43 1.69 -15.37 4.41
CA ILE A 43 2.97 -14.85 3.89
C ILE A 43 2.74 -14.00 2.64
N PHE A 44 1.97 -14.49 1.66
CA PHE A 44 1.67 -13.70 0.46
C PHE A 44 0.92 -12.41 0.79
N GLY A 45 0.04 -12.42 1.80
CA GLY A 45 -0.59 -11.21 2.33
C GLY A 45 0.41 -10.20 2.88
N VAL A 46 1.36 -10.67 3.70
CA VAL A 46 2.44 -9.82 4.23
C VAL A 46 3.31 -9.26 3.11
N ILE A 47 3.68 -10.08 2.12
CA ILE A 47 4.43 -9.64 0.93
C ILE A 47 3.65 -8.54 0.19
N GLY A 48 2.35 -8.74 -0.02
CA GLY A 48 1.47 -7.73 -0.64
C GLY A 48 1.45 -6.41 0.14
N MET A 49 1.40 -6.47 1.48
CA MET A 49 1.48 -5.29 2.33
C MET A 49 2.81 -4.53 2.16
N PHE A 50 3.95 -5.25 2.11
CA PHE A 50 5.27 -4.65 1.90
C PHE A 50 5.41 -4.02 0.51
N ILE A 51 4.88 -4.66 -0.53
CA ILE A 51 4.81 -4.08 -1.88
C ILE A 51 4.02 -2.78 -1.85
N GLY A 52 2.86 -2.76 -1.18
CA GLY A 52 2.05 -1.56 -1.02
C GLY A 52 2.80 -0.43 -0.33
N LEU A 53 3.51 -0.73 0.74
CA LEU A 53 4.36 0.25 1.43
C LEU A 53 5.40 0.87 0.49
N ILE A 54 6.10 0.05 -0.32
CA ILE A 54 7.12 0.54 -1.25
C ILE A 54 6.51 1.43 -2.34
N ILE A 55 5.40 1.01 -2.93
CA ILE A 55 4.71 1.76 -3.98
C ILE A 55 4.26 3.11 -3.44
N THR A 56 3.56 3.13 -2.31
CA THR A 56 3.03 4.39 -1.79
C THR A 56 4.14 5.31 -1.28
N THR A 57 5.20 4.78 -0.67
CA THR A 57 6.36 5.59 -0.28
C THR A 57 7.03 6.23 -1.50
N SER A 58 7.20 5.48 -2.59
CA SER A 58 7.77 5.99 -3.84
C SER A 58 6.88 7.10 -4.45
N PHE A 59 5.57 6.94 -4.37
CA PHE A 59 4.61 7.94 -4.82
C PHE A 59 4.69 9.23 -3.98
N ILE A 60 4.67 9.12 -2.65
CA ILE A 60 4.78 10.26 -1.73
C ILE A 60 6.09 11.02 -1.97
N VAL A 61 7.22 10.31 -2.07
CA VAL A 61 8.53 10.92 -2.35
C VAL A 61 8.53 11.64 -3.70
N SER A 62 7.91 11.06 -4.73
CA SER A 62 7.79 11.69 -6.04
C SER A 62 6.93 12.94 -6.00
N MET A 63 5.87 12.94 -5.18
CA MET A 63 5.01 14.10 -4.95
C MET A 63 5.78 15.24 -4.28
N ILE A 64 6.51 14.96 -3.19
CA ILE A 64 7.33 15.96 -2.47
C ILE A 64 8.41 16.54 -3.38
N LYS A 65 9.09 15.69 -4.18
CA LYS A 65 10.10 16.14 -5.14
C LYS A 65 9.53 17.07 -6.22
N ARG A 66 8.29 16.81 -6.68
CA ARG A 66 7.60 17.69 -7.63
C ARG A 66 7.26 19.03 -7.00
N GLU A 67 6.85 19.06 -5.74
CA GLU A 67 6.56 20.31 -5.03
C GLU A 67 7.80 21.18 -4.79
N ASN A 68 8.96 20.57 -4.52
CA ASN A 68 10.21 21.31 -4.28
C ASN A 68 10.92 21.81 -5.55
N LYS A 69 10.50 21.34 -6.74
CA LYS A 69 11.05 21.78 -8.03
C LYS A 69 10.25 22.90 -8.70
N VAL A 70 9.09 23.24 -8.13
CA VAL A 70 8.23 24.37 -8.54
C VAL A 70 8.47 25.51 -7.56
#